data_AF-A0A2G9HWF7-F1
#
_entry.id   AF-A0A2G9HWF7-F1
#
_cell.length_a   1.000
_cell.length_b   1.000
_cell.length_c   1.000
_cell.angle_alpha   90.00
_cell.angle_beta   90.00
_cell.angle_gamma   90.00
#
_symmetry.space_group_name_H-M   'P 1'
#
loop_
_entity.id
_entity.type
_entity.pdbx_description
1 polymer ?
#
loop_
_entity_poly.entity_id
_entity_poly.type
_entity_poly.pdbx_seq_one_letter_code
_entity_poly.pdbx_strand_id
1 'polypeptide(L)' 'MVILECTSCILNGVKKVSMGISRYITQKNRHNTPNQLQLRKFYPYCFKHTIHGEIKK' A
#
# COMPACT_ATOMS: atom_id res chain seq x y z
N MET A 1 11.78 7.07 -5.78
CA MET A 1 10.48 6.48 -6.12
C MET A 1 10.25 5.26 -5.25
N VAL A 2 9.06 5.14 -4.67
CA VAL A 2 8.64 4.00 -3.84
C VAL A 2 7.24 3.55 -4.24
N ILE A 3 6.94 2.28 -4.02
CA ILE A 3 5.63 1.69 -4.28
C ILE A 3 4.95 1.42 -2.94
N LEU A 4 3.73 1.90 -2.79
CA LEU A 4 2.89 1.66 -1.63
C LEU A 4 1.78 0.66 -1.97
N GLU A 5 1.69 -0.41 -1.21
CA GLU A 5 0.71 -1.49 -1.40
C GLU A 5 -0.16 -1.68 -0.17
N CYS A 6 -1.42 -2.07 -0.38
CA CYS A 6 -2.37 -2.29 0.70
C CYS A 6 -1.93 -3.48 1.58
N THR A 7 -1.65 -3.22 2.86
CA THR A 7 -1.29 -4.29 3.82
C THR A 7 -2.52 -4.99 4.40
N SER A 8 -3.65 -4.28 4.47
CA SER A 8 -4.89 -4.77 5.08
C SER A 8 -5.56 -5.88 4.26
N CYS A 9 -5.42 -5.83 2.93
CA CYS A 9 -6.03 -6.81 2.03
C CYS A 9 -5.24 -8.12 1.94
N ILE A 10 -3.95 -8.11 2.29
CA ILE A 10 -3.09 -9.30 2.25
C ILE A 10 -3.36 -10.21 3.46
N LEU A 11 -3.56 -9.63 4.65
CA LEU A 11 -3.67 -10.38 5.91
C LEU A 11 -5.00 -11.11 6.10
N ASN A 12 -6.11 -10.57 5.59
CA ASN A 12 -7.43 -11.12 5.88
C ASN A 12 -7.81 -12.36 5.05
N GLY A 13 -6.87 -12.98 4.31
CA GLY A 13 -7.18 -14.13 3.46
C GLY A 13 -8.21 -13.85 2.37
N VAL A 14 -8.64 -12.58 2.21
CA VAL A 14 -9.46 -12.09 1.11
C VAL A 14 -8.56 -11.96 -0.10
N LYS A 15 -8.14 -13.14 -0.58
CA LYS A 15 -7.76 -13.43 -1.94
C LYS A 15 -8.98 -13.13 -2.82
N LYS A 16 -9.36 -11.85 -2.95
CA LYS A 16 -10.06 -11.34 -4.14
C LYS A 16 -9.02 -11.33 -5.27
N VAL A 17 -8.53 -12.52 -5.62
CA VAL A 17 -7.55 -12.78 -6.69
C VAL A 17 -8.09 -12.25 -8.02
N SER A 18 -9.40 -12.10 -8.15
CA SER A 18 -10.06 -11.59 -9.35
C SER A 18 -9.92 -10.09 -9.60
N MET A 19 -9.55 -9.25 -8.61
CA MET A 19 -9.58 -7.79 -8.75
C MET A 19 -8.20 -7.11 -8.67
N GLY A 20 -7.14 -7.82 -8.28
CA GLY A 20 -5.78 -7.25 -8.20
C GLY A 20 -5.55 -6.32 -7.00
N ILE A 21 -4.28 -5.97 -6.75
CA ILE A 21 -3.86 -5.18 -5.58
C ILE A 21 -3.65 -3.71 -5.99
N SER A 22 -4.27 -2.78 -5.25
CA SER A 22 -4.08 -1.34 -5.46
C SER A 22 -2.66 -0.92 -5.06
N ARG A 23 -1.91 -0.41 -6.04
CA ARG A 23 -0.54 0.07 -5.90
C ARG A 23 -0.47 1.57 -6.19
N TYR A 24 0.18 2.30 -5.31
CA TYR A 24 0.46 3.73 -5.49
C TYR A 24 1.94 3.95 -5.72
N ILE A 25 2.27 4.82 -6.67
CA ILE A 25 3.64 5.27 -6.90
C ILE A 25 3.79 6.63 -6.22
N THR A 26 4.77 6.75 -5.34
CA THR A 26 5.08 8.01 -4.67
C THR A 26 6.58 8.27 -4.64
N GLN A 27 6.95 9.49 -4.27
CA GLN A 27 8.34 9.85 -4.04
C GLN A 27 8.58 9.88 -2.53
N LYS A 28 9.67 9.24 -2.09
CA LYS A 28 10.15 9.28 -0.71
C LYS A 28 11.59 9.73 -0.71
N ASN A 29 11.92 10.68 0.16
CA ASN A 29 13.30 11.05 0.44
C ASN A 29 13.87 10.12 1.52
N ARG A 30 14.79 9.24 1.12
CA ARG A 30 15.42 8.25 2.02
C ARG A 30 16.30 8.88 3.10
N HIS A 31 16.85 10.08 2.86
CA HIS A 31 17.69 10.78 3.83
C HIS A 31 16.86 11.29 5.01
N ASN A 32 15.74 11.96 4.71
CA ASN A 32 14.87 12.54 5.74
C ASN A 32 13.95 11.49 6.40
N THR A 33 13.59 10.44 5.66
CA THR A 33 12.69 9.39 6.13
C THR A 33 13.30 8.01 5.89
N PRO A 34 14.17 7.52 6.79
CA PRO A 34 14.82 6.22 6.64
C PRO A 34 13.82 5.06 6.83
N ASN A 35 12.80 5.25 7.67
CA ASN A 35 11.80 4.22 7.99
C ASN A 35 10.86 3.92 6.82
N GLN A 36 10.23 2.73 6.84
CA GLN A 36 9.21 2.36 5.86
C GLN A 36 8.03 3.31 5.90
N LEU A 37 7.64 3.82 4.73
CA LEU A 37 6.49 4.71 4.61
C LEU A 37 5.19 3.92 4.75
N GLN A 38 4.33 4.33 5.67
CA GLN A 38 2.97 3.82 5.80
C GLN A 38 1.98 4.98 5.72
N LEU A 39 1.04 4.92 4.76
CA LEU A 39 0.05 5.96 4.55
C LEU A 39 -1.35 5.36 4.48
N ARG A 40 -2.33 6.06 5.06
CA ARG A 40 -3.75 5.75 4.83
C ARG A 40 -4.17 6.30 3.47
N LYS A 41 -4.51 5.40 2.55
CA LYS A 41 -4.97 5.74 1.19
C LYS A 41 -6.30 5.05 0.93
N PHE A 42 -7.09 5.66 0.05
CA PHE A 42 -8.38 5.10 -0.34
C PHE A 42 -8.16 3.81 -1.13
N TYR A 43 -8.89 2.74 -0.80
CA TYR A 43 -8.81 1.47 -1.52
C TYR A 43 -10.08 1.26 -2.34
N PRO A 44 -10.00 1.27 -3.68
CA PRO A 44 -11.19 1.26 -4.54
C PRO A 44 -12.05 0.01 -4.36
N TYR A 45 -11.45 -1.15 -4.06
CA TYR A 45 -12.21 -2.41 -3.95
C TYR A 45 -12.93 -2.59 -2.61
N CYS A 46 -12.61 -1.79 -1.60
CA CYS A 46 -13.31 -1.81 -0.33
C CYS A 46 -14.03 -0.50 -0.03
N PHE A 47 -13.96 0.49 -0.93
CA PHE A 47 -14.54 1.82 -0.79
C PHE A 47 -14.22 2.48 0.56
N LYS A 48 -13.04 2.19 1.11
CA LYS A 48 -12.61 2.65 2.42
C LYS A 48 -11.13 2.98 2.41
N HIS A 49 -10.70 3.83 3.34
CA HIS A 49 -9.28 4.08 3.55
C HIS A 49 -8.63 2.91 4.27
N THR A 50 -7.60 2.34 3.67
CA THR A 50 -6.79 1.26 4.22
C THR A 50 -5.36 1.74 4.42
N ILE A 51 -4.57 0.95 5.14
CA ILE A 51 -3.16 1.23 5.34
C ILE A 51 -2.38 0.67 4.15
N HIS A 52 -1.59 1.52 3.51
CA HIS A 52 -0.68 1.15 2.44
C HIS A 52 0.77 1.29 2.93
N GLY A 53 1.53 0.21 2.83
CA GLY A 53 2.93 0.14 3.24
C GLY A 53 3.88 0.14 2.04
N GLU A 54 5.07 0.69 2.24
CA GLU A 54 6.17 0.66 1.28
C GLU A 54 6.66 -0.77 1.04
N ILE A 55 6.61 -1.19 -0.22
CA ILE A 55 7.21 -2.44 -0.68
C ILE A 55 8.68 -2.22 -0.99
N LYS A 56 9.52 -3.05 -0.40
CA LYS A 56 10.91 -3.22 -0.84
C LYS A 56 10.90 -4.10 -2.08
N LYS A 57 11.50 -3.60 -3.16
CA LYS A 57 11.82 -4.44 -4.32
C LYS A 57 13.11 -5.20 -4.05
#